data_AF-A0A2V7RHV4-F1
#
_entry.id   AF-A0A2V7RHV4-F1
#
_cell.length_a   1.000
_cell.length_b   1.000
_cell.length_c   1.000
_cell.angle_alpha   90.00
_cell.angle_beta   90.00
_cell.angle_gamma   90.00
#
_symmetry.space_group_name_H-M   'P 1'
#
loop_
_entity.id
_entity.type
_entity.pdbx_description
1 polymer ?
#
loop_
_entity_poly.entity_id
_entity_poly.type
_entity_poly.pdbx_seq_one_letter_code
_entity_poly.pdbx_strand_id
1 'polypeptide(L)'
;MSRRIVGAPLAFVGALSLACAGERSVAPPLTAPAFSVQSASLQSAPSPFYAQHNLVSDGAVPADLVDAALVNAWGLVASATSPWWIADNGTGLSTLYNGNTGAKLGLTVSVAGAPTGIVFNGGSGFVVTSGAASGPARFIFATEQGTVLGWNPTVAATQAVVAVDNSAGGAVYKGLAIASTVAGDRLYAANFHAGTVDVFDAGFHPVSAGFSDAALPPGYAPFGIRNLGGAIYVTYALQDADRRDDVAGVGHGFVNAFDTDGHLLRRVASRGRLNSPWGLALAPADFGQFSGNLLVGNFGDGHINAFDLARFAGNGELQPRGQLHAADGPPIAIDGLWALAFGNGASAGPTNALFFTAGPFDEAHGLFGKLVVASPPGGARP
;
A
#
# COMPACT_ATOMS: atom_id res chain seq x y z
N MET A 1 40.64 -18.30 78.54
CA MET A 1 39.37 -17.67 78.94
C MET A 1 38.28 -18.13 77.95
N SER A 2 37.22 -18.74 78.49
CA SER A 2 35.88 -19.08 77.96
C SER A 2 35.66 -19.19 76.43
N ARG A 3 35.40 -20.41 75.90
CA ARG A 3 34.07 -21.07 75.66
C ARG A 3 33.34 -20.46 74.45
N ARG A 4 32.77 -21.16 73.46
CA ARG A 4 32.18 -22.53 73.28
C ARG A 4 32.11 -22.81 71.75
N ILE A 5 32.59 -23.96 71.23
CA ILE A 5 31.93 -25.28 71.03
C ILE A 5 30.88 -25.24 69.88
N VAL A 6 31.21 -25.70 68.65
CA VAL A 6 31.12 -27.08 68.05
C VAL A 6 29.67 -27.42 67.65
N GLY A 7 29.33 -28.03 66.51
CA GLY A 7 30.09 -28.65 65.43
C GLY A 7 29.12 -29.45 64.54
N ALA A 8 29.59 -29.80 63.33
CA ALA A 8 29.04 -30.80 62.42
C ALA A 8 29.21 -32.24 63.01
N PRO A 9 28.98 -33.39 62.31
CA PRO A 9 28.61 -33.63 60.90
C PRO A 9 27.67 -34.86 60.63
N LEU A 10 27.47 -35.11 59.32
CA LEU A 10 27.11 -36.33 58.54
C LEU A 10 26.84 -37.67 59.25
N ALA A 11 25.85 -38.44 58.73
CA ALA A 11 26.07 -39.63 57.87
C ALA A 11 24.75 -40.38 57.52
N PHE A 12 24.88 -41.34 56.61
CA PHE A 12 23.93 -41.96 55.68
C PHE A 12 23.27 -43.27 56.19
N VAL A 13 22.29 -43.75 55.40
CA VAL A 13 21.72 -45.13 55.24
C VAL A 13 20.68 -45.64 56.25
N GLY A 14 19.58 -46.22 55.71
CA GLY A 14 18.92 -47.38 56.31
C GLY A 14 17.41 -47.44 56.16
N ALA A 15 16.91 -48.25 55.22
CA ALA A 15 15.51 -48.66 55.14
C ALA A 15 15.26 -49.88 56.03
N LEU A 16 14.13 -49.95 56.74
CA LEU A 16 13.37 -51.19 56.96
C LEU A 16 11.94 -50.90 57.48
N SER A 17 11.01 -51.65 56.91
CA SER A 17 9.55 -51.67 57.07
C SER A 17 9.04 -52.18 58.42
N LEU A 18 7.88 -51.69 58.88
CA LEU A 18 6.63 -52.44 59.17
C LEU A 18 5.61 -51.55 59.89
N ALA A 19 4.35 -51.57 59.43
CA ALA A 19 3.15 -51.91 60.21
C ALA A 19 1.88 -51.32 59.57
N CYS A 20 0.93 -52.21 59.27
CA CYS A 20 -0.42 -51.89 58.85
C CYS A 20 -1.28 -51.48 60.05
N ALA A 21 -2.08 -50.43 59.90
CA ALA A 21 -3.36 -50.27 60.60
C ALA A 21 -4.27 -49.40 59.73
N GLY A 22 -5.47 -49.90 59.45
CA GLY A 22 -6.43 -49.28 58.54
C GLY A 22 -7.33 -48.26 59.22
N GLU A 23 -7.74 -47.26 58.45
CA GLU A 23 -8.85 -46.36 58.78
C GLU A 23 -9.81 -46.28 57.58
N ARG A 24 -11.11 -46.39 57.88
CA ARG A 24 -12.22 -46.38 56.93
C ARG A 24 -12.45 -44.95 56.43
N SER A 25 -12.37 -44.74 55.12
CA SER A 25 -12.74 -43.47 54.47
C SER A 25 -14.13 -43.59 53.84
N VAL A 26 -15.03 -42.68 54.22
CA VAL A 26 -16.39 -42.55 53.67
C VAL A 26 -16.32 -41.68 52.41
N ALA A 27 -16.84 -42.17 51.28
CA ALA A 27 -16.85 -41.44 50.02
C ALA A 27 -17.95 -40.35 50.00
N PRO A 28 -17.69 -39.15 49.41
CA PRO A 28 -18.73 -38.15 49.17
C PRO A 28 -19.58 -38.50 47.94
N PRO A 29 -20.83 -38.01 47.84
CA PRO A 29 -21.75 -38.34 46.76
C PRO A 29 -21.33 -37.65 45.44
N LEU A 30 -21.54 -38.36 44.34
CA LEU A 30 -21.27 -37.91 42.97
C LEU A 30 -22.34 -36.90 42.52
N THR A 31 -21.98 -35.62 42.39
CA THR A 31 -22.75 -34.63 41.63
C THR A 31 -22.44 -34.78 40.14
N ALA A 32 -23.47 -35.04 39.33
CA ALA A 32 -23.33 -35.06 37.88
C ALA A 32 -23.03 -33.65 37.34
N PRO A 33 -22.08 -33.47 36.39
CA PRO A 33 -21.84 -32.18 35.78
C PRO A 33 -23.00 -31.84 34.84
N ALA A 34 -23.69 -30.74 35.11
CA ALA A 34 -24.63 -30.14 34.17
C ALA A 34 -23.84 -29.48 33.04
N PHE A 35 -23.84 -30.08 31.86
CA PHE A 35 -23.31 -29.44 30.65
C PHE A 35 -24.24 -28.30 30.24
N SER A 36 -23.85 -27.07 30.60
CA SER A 36 -24.45 -25.86 30.04
C SER A 36 -23.95 -25.70 28.61
N VAL A 37 -24.83 -25.89 27.63
CA VAL A 37 -24.54 -25.57 26.22
C VAL A 37 -24.51 -24.04 26.13
N GLN A 38 -23.32 -23.44 26.19
CA GLN A 38 -23.16 -22.05 25.82
C GLN A 38 -23.43 -21.94 24.32
N SER A 39 -24.51 -21.26 23.95
CA SER A 39 -24.75 -20.77 22.61
C SER A 39 -23.60 -19.84 22.24
N ALA A 40 -22.57 -20.35 21.56
CA ALA A 40 -21.58 -19.50 20.93
C ALA A 40 -22.33 -18.61 19.93
N SER A 41 -22.26 -17.29 20.12
CA SER A 41 -22.67 -16.36 19.07
C SER A 41 -21.82 -16.69 17.84
N LEU A 42 -22.46 -17.07 16.74
CA LEU A 42 -21.80 -17.12 15.45
C LEU A 42 -21.38 -15.68 15.11
N GLN A 43 -20.14 -15.31 15.44
CA GLN A 43 -19.53 -14.14 14.83
C GLN A 43 -19.54 -14.42 13.32
N SER A 44 -20.32 -13.65 12.57
CA SER A 44 -20.28 -13.70 11.12
C SER A 44 -18.84 -13.53 10.69
N ALA A 45 -18.33 -14.42 9.84
CA ALA A 45 -17.01 -14.25 9.25
C ALA A 45 -16.91 -12.84 8.64
N PRO A 46 -15.80 -12.12 8.84
CA PRO A 46 -15.62 -10.79 8.24
C PRO A 46 -15.82 -10.88 6.72
N SER A 47 -16.53 -9.90 6.14
CA SER A 47 -16.94 -9.96 4.73
C SER A 47 -15.74 -9.76 3.78
N PRO A 48 -15.56 -10.60 2.74
CA PRO A 48 -14.63 -10.35 1.64
C PRO A 48 -15.23 -9.49 0.52
N PHE A 49 -16.49 -9.05 0.66
CA PHE A 49 -17.23 -8.36 -0.37
C PHE A 49 -17.16 -6.84 -0.19
N TYR A 50 -17.08 -6.13 -1.30
CA TYR A 50 -16.97 -4.69 -1.33
C TYR A 50 -17.88 -4.10 -2.40
N ALA A 51 -18.56 -3.01 -2.06
CA ALA A 51 -19.31 -2.21 -3.02
C ALA A 51 -18.36 -1.19 -3.66
N GLN A 52 -18.29 -1.22 -4.99
CA GLN A 52 -17.60 -0.20 -5.76
C GLN A 52 -18.53 1.00 -5.99
N HIS A 53 -17.99 2.20 -5.77
CA HIS A 53 -18.66 3.46 -6.06
C HIS A 53 -17.75 4.31 -6.94
N ASN A 54 -18.18 4.56 -8.18
CA ASN A 54 -17.50 5.44 -9.12
C ASN A 54 -17.88 6.91 -8.82
N LEU A 55 -16.92 7.69 -8.33
CA LEU A 55 -17.17 9.05 -7.88
C LEU A 55 -17.06 10.06 -9.03
N VAL A 56 -16.00 9.96 -9.82
CA VAL A 56 -15.72 10.88 -10.93
C VAL A 56 -15.18 10.10 -12.12
N SER A 57 -15.64 10.44 -13.33
CA SER A 57 -15.05 10.00 -14.60
C SER A 57 -15.05 11.18 -15.58
N ASP A 58 -14.28 11.08 -16.66
CA ASP A 58 -14.37 12.00 -17.80
C ASP A 58 -15.65 11.83 -18.64
N GLY A 59 -16.47 10.81 -18.32
CA GLY A 59 -17.76 10.53 -18.94
C GLY A 59 -17.80 9.23 -19.73
N ALA A 60 -16.65 8.56 -19.91
CA ALA A 60 -16.61 7.25 -20.55
C ALA A 60 -17.11 6.12 -19.64
N VAL A 61 -16.91 6.26 -18.33
CA VAL A 61 -17.44 5.34 -17.32
C VAL A 61 -18.57 6.02 -16.54
N PRO A 62 -19.72 5.37 -16.30
CA PRO A 62 -20.74 5.92 -15.43
C PRO A 62 -20.20 6.19 -14.01
N ALA A 63 -20.33 7.43 -13.55
CA ALA A 63 -19.90 7.92 -12.25
C ALA A 63 -20.87 9.01 -11.75
N ASP A 64 -20.84 9.31 -10.45
CA ASP A 64 -21.71 10.34 -9.84
C ASP A 64 -21.48 11.73 -10.46
N LEU A 65 -20.23 12.05 -10.80
CA LEU A 65 -19.82 13.33 -11.34
C LEU A 65 -18.95 13.14 -12.59
N VAL A 66 -18.98 14.13 -13.46
CA VAL A 66 -18.19 14.15 -14.70
C VAL A 66 -17.18 15.28 -14.67
N ASP A 67 -15.93 14.96 -15.00
CA ASP A 67 -14.83 15.92 -15.14
C ASP A 67 -13.91 15.51 -16.29
N ALA A 68 -14.03 16.20 -17.42
CA ALA A 68 -13.25 15.91 -18.62
C ALA A 68 -11.73 16.10 -18.47
N ALA A 69 -11.26 16.68 -17.35
CA ALA A 69 -9.84 16.75 -17.04
C ALA A 69 -9.26 15.42 -16.54
N LEU A 70 -10.09 14.53 -15.99
CA LEU A 70 -9.70 13.27 -15.38
C LEU A 70 -9.49 12.19 -16.45
N VAL A 71 -8.36 12.25 -17.16
CA VAL A 71 -7.99 11.28 -18.21
C VAL A 71 -6.73 10.54 -17.76
N ASN A 72 -6.76 9.21 -17.85
CA ASN A 72 -5.74 8.32 -17.29
C ASN A 72 -5.38 8.70 -15.85
N ALA A 73 -6.36 8.59 -14.95
CA ALA A 73 -6.20 8.95 -13.54
C ALA A 73 -5.16 8.00 -12.92
N TRP A 74 -3.94 8.48 -12.69
CA TRP A 74 -2.81 7.62 -12.37
C TRP A 74 -2.46 7.67 -10.89
N GLY A 75 -1.75 8.70 -10.45
CA GLY A 75 -1.32 8.86 -9.06
C GLY A 75 -2.44 9.35 -8.15
N LEU A 76 -2.43 8.92 -6.89
CA LEU A 76 -3.38 9.35 -5.85
C LEU A 76 -2.66 9.60 -4.52
N VAL A 77 -2.83 10.80 -3.96
CA VAL A 77 -2.29 11.13 -2.64
C VAL A 77 -3.13 12.18 -1.92
N ALA A 78 -3.08 12.16 -0.60
CA ALA A 78 -3.55 13.24 0.25
C ALA A 78 -2.54 13.47 1.38
N SER A 79 -2.53 14.67 1.95
CA SER A 79 -1.95 14.91 3.26
C SER A 79 -2.88 14.36 4.36
N ALA A 80 -2.51 14.55 5.62
CA ALA A 80 -3.33 14.15 6.76
C ALA A 80 -4.75 14.79 6.75
N THR A 81 -4.95 15.93 6.10
CA THR A 81 -6.24 16.64 6.11
C THR A 81 -6.69 17.15 4.73
N SER A 82 -5.83 17.09 3.71
CA SER A 82 -6.17 17.58 2.37
C SER A 82 -7.25 16.73 1.69
N PRO A 83 -7.91 17.24 0.64
CA PRO A 83 -8.61 16.41 -0.35
C PRO A 83 -7.62 15.46 -1.06
N TRP A 84 -8.18 14.60 -1.90
CA TRP A 84 -7.39 13.82 -2.84
C TRP A 84 -6.79 14.72 -3.90
N TRP A 85 -5.52 14.48 -4.22
CA TRP A 85 -4.82 14.96 -5.40
C TRP A 85 -4.63 13.79 -6.34
N ILE A 86 -5.02 13.99 -7.60
CA ILE A 86 -4.87 12.99 -8.66
C ILE A 86 -3.90 13.53 -9.69
N ALA A 87 -3.01 12.67 -10.21
CA ALA A 87 -2.21 12.99 -11.38
C ALA A 87 -2.97 12.51 -12.62
N ASP A 88 -3.42 13.46 -13.44
CA ASP A 88 -4.21 13.21 -14.64
C ASP A 88 -3.23 13.11 -15.82
N ASN A 89 -2.76 11.88 -16.07
CA ASN A 89 -1.67 11.63 -17.00
C ASN A 89 -2.02 12.13 -18.41
N GLY A 90 -3.22 11.81 -18.89
CA GLY A 90 -3.64 12.09 -20.26
C GLY A 90 -3.88 13.57 -20.54
N THR A 91 -4.11 14.40 -19.52
CA THR A 91 -4.32 15.85 -19.68
C THR A 91 -3.14 16.70 -19.24
N GLY A 92 -2.12 16.11 -18.60
CA GLY A 92 -0.99 16.86 -18.06
C GLY A 92 -1.39 17.75 -16.88
N LEU A 93 -2.32 17.28 -16.05
CA LEU A 93 -2.90 18.04 -14.94
C LEU A 93 -2.77 17.30 -13.61
N SER A 94 -3.07 18.03 -12.55
CA SER A 94 -3.45 17.46 -11.27
C SER A 94 -4.71 18.14 -10.74
N THR A 95 -5.77 17.36 -10.63
CA THR A 95 -7.08 17.75 -10.11
C THR A 95 -7.25 17.30 -8.65
N LEU A 96 -8.20 17.96 -7.96
CA LEU A 96 -8.47 17.73 -6.54
C LEU A 96 -9.93 17.36 -6.32
N TYR A 97 -10.18 16.34 -5.50
CA TYR A 97 -11.54 15.87 -5.20
C TYR A 97 -11.76 15.63 -3.70
N ASN A 98 -12.96 15.99 -3.23
CA ASN A 98 -13.40 15.63 -1.88
C ASN A 98 -13.78 14.14 -1.87
N GLY A 99 -13.10 13.32 -1.04
CA GLY A 99 -13.34 11.88 -0.98
C GLY A 99 -14.71 11.48 -0.41
N ASN A 100 -15.40 12.38 0.30
CA ASN A 100 -16.74 12.11 0.81
C ASN A 100 -17.81 12.22 -0.29
N THR A 101 -17.66 13.18 -1.20
CA THR A 101 -18.70 13.56 -2.18
C THR A 101 -18.31 13.37 -3.63
N GLY A 102 -17.03 13.14 -3.94
CA GLY A 102 -16.50 13.18 -5.31
C GLY A 102 -16.36 14.60 -5.88
N ALA A 103 -16.82 15.64 -5.18
CA ALA A 103 -16.85 16.99 -5.72
C ALA A 103 -15.44 17.51 -6.04
N LYS A 104 -15.26 18.02 -7.27
CA LYS A 104 -14.05 18.71 -7.71
C LYS A 104 -13.84 20.00 -6.94
N LEU A 105 -12.60 20.27 -6.53
CA LEU A 105 -12.20 21.56 -5.97
C LEU A 105 -11.65 22.49 -7.08
N GLY A 106 -11.74 23.80 -6.86
CA GLY A 106 -11.42 24.79 -7.90
C GLY A 106 -9.95 24.88 -8.31
N LEU A 107 -9.01 24.31 -7.53
CA LEU A 107 -7.59 24.29 -7.90
C LEU A 107 -7.35 23.17 -8.91
N THR A 108 -6.61 23.49 -9.97
CA THR A 108 -6.02 22.53 -10.90
C THR A 108 -4.60 22.98 -11.18
N VAL A 109 -3.66 22.05 -11.11
CA VAL A 109 -2.24 22.32 -11.33
C VAL A 109 -1.82 21.74 -12.66
N SER A 110 -1.15 22.53 -13.50
CA SER A 110 -0.52 22.03 -14.73
C SER A 110 0.76 21.28 -14.38
N VAL A 111 0.88 20.04 -14.85
CA VAL A 111 2.03 19.17 -14.66
C VAL A 111 2.42 18.60 -16.02
N ALA A 112 3.34 19.30 -16.70
CA ALA A 112 3.80 18.87 -18.02
C ALA A 112 4.53 17.53 -17.95
N GLY A 113 4.42 16.73 -19.01
CA GLY A 113 5.22 15.51 -19.18
C GLY A 113 4.49 14.19 -18.99
N ALA A 114 3.14 14.18 -18.98
CA ALA A 114 2.32 13.00 -18.67
C ALA A 114 2.57 12.53 -17.21
N PRO A 115 1.97 13.21 -16.22
CA PRO A 115 2.23 12.96 -14.81
C PRO A 115 1.74 11.58 -14.35
N THR A 116 2.50 10.91 -13.50
CA THR A 116 2.23 9.54 -13.02
C THR A 116 2.13 9.50 -11.49
N GLY A 117 3.14 8.96 -10.81
CA GLY A 117 3.23 8.94 -9.36
C GLY A 117 3.26 10.34 -8.75
N ILE A 118 2.56 10.51 -7.63
CA ILE A 118 2.52 11.76 -6.86
C ILE A 118 2.74 11.46 -5.37
N VAL A 119 3.49 12.33 -4.69
CA VAL A 119 3.66 12.30 -3.23
C VAL A 119 3.36 13.64 -2.59
N PHE A 120 2.84 13.60 -1.37
CA PHE A 120 2.75 14.77 -0.50
C PHE A 120 4.07 14.92 0.28
N ASN A 121 4.62 16.13 0.29
CA ASN A 121 5.78 16.49 1.09
C ASN A 121 5.37 17.35 2.28
N GLY A 122 5.41 16.75 3.47
CA GLY A 122 5.20 17.43 4.74
C GLY A 122 6.44 18.13 5.31
N GLY A 123 7.61 17.92 4.70
CA GLY A 123 8.90 18.44 5.17
C GLY A 123 9.26 19.82 4.62
N SER A 124 10.53 20.19 4.83
CA SER A 124 11.15 21.44 4.36
C SER A 124 12.12 21.24 3.19
N GLY A 125 12.45 20.00 2.85
CA GLY A 125 13.24 19.66 1.68
C GLY A 125 12.46 19.80 0.37
N PHE A 126 13.12 19.41 -0.72
CA PHE A 126 12.58 19.41 -2.08
C PHE A 126 12.13 20.79 -2.53
N VAL A 127 13.02 21.78 -2.40
CA VAL A 127 12.76 23.17 -2.78
C VAL A 127 12.71 23.30 -4.30
N VAL A 128 11.64 23.91 -4.81
CA VAL A 128 11.51 24.31 -6.22
C VAL A 128 11.55 25.83 -6.34
N THR A 129 12.03 26.32 -7.47
CA THR A 129 12.24 27.74 -7.74
C THR A 129 11.65 28.13 -9.10
N SER A 130 10.86 29.19 -9.13
CA SER A 130 10.36 29.81 -10.36
C SER A 130 10.53 31.33 -10.27
N GLY A 131 11.33 31.89 -11.18
CA GLY A 131 11.73 33.30 -11.12
C GLY A 131 12.43 33.61 -9.80
N ALA A 132 11.88 34.57 -9.04
CA ALA A 132 12.43 34.98 -7.73
C ALA A 132 11.83 34.23 -6.54
N ALA A 133 10.82 33.37 -6.75
CA ALA A 133 10.14 32.65 -5.69
C ALA A 133 10.71 31.24 -5.52
N SER A 134 10.96 30.84 -4.28
CA SER A 134 11.44 29.51 -3.92
C SER A 134 10.67 28.98 -2.71
N GLY A 135 10.42 27.68 -2.68
CA GLY A 135 9.79 27.04 -1.54
C GLY A 135 9.78 25.52 -1.66
N PRO A 136 9.71 24.80 -0.51
CA PRO A 136 9.56 23.35 -0.51
C PRO A 136 8.30 22.95 -1.27
N ALA A 137 8.43 22.08 -2.28
CA ALA A 137 7.31 21.51 -2.99
C ALA A 137 6.37 20.82 -1.99
N ARG A 138 5.06 21.07 -2.07
CA ARG A 138 4.06 20.40 -1.23
C ARG A 138 3.56 19.11 -1.87
N PHE A 139 3.53 19.09 -3.20
CA PHE A 139 3.27 17.90 -3.99
C PHE A 139 4.40 17.75 -5.01
N ILE A 140 4.88 16.52 -5.18
CA ILE A 140 5.96 16.16 -6.10
C ILE A 140 5.43 15.09 -7.04
N PHE A 141 5.71 15.24 -8.32
CA PHE A 141 5.17 14.45 -9.42
C PHE A 141 6.30 13.79 -10.21
N ALA A 142 6.12 12.52 -10.54
CA ALA A 142 6.87 11.81 -11.57
C ALA A 142 6.17 11.98 -12.92
N THR A 143 6.90 11.75 -14.01
CA THR A 143 6.37 11.83 -15.36
C THR A 143 6.96 10.76 -16.25
N GLU A 144 6.20 10.35 -17.27
CA GLU A 144 6.68 9.39 -18.27
C GLU A 144 7.74 10.00 -19.19
N GLN A 145 7.81 11.32 -19.26
CA GLN A 145 8.86 12.04 -20.00
C GLN A 145 10.17 12.19 -19.21
N GLY A 146 10.33 11.51 -18.06
CA GLY A 146 11.60 11.42 -17.37
C GLY A 146 11.95 12.63 -16.51
N THR A 147 10.94 13.41 -16.11
CA THR A 147 11.11 14.56 -15.20
C THR A 147 10.46 14.31 -13.84
N VAL A 148 10.99 14.99 -12.82
CA VAL A 148 10.34 15.13 -11.51
C VAL A 148 10.00 16.61 -11.31
N LEU A 149 8.73 16.91 -11.04
CA LEU A 149 8.26 18.28 -10.81
C LEU A 149 7.77 18.46 -9.37
N GLY A 150 7.94 19.66 -8.83
CA GLY A 150 7.37 20.04 -7.53
C GLY A 150 6.41 21.23 -7.66
N TRP A 151 5.31 21.21 -6.91
CA TRP A 151 4.37 22.32 -6.85
C TRP A 151 4.33 22.94 -5.45
N ASN A 152 4.37 24.27 -5.40
CA ASN A 152 4.12 25.06 -4.20
C ASN A 152 3.31 26.31 -4.60
N PRO A 153 2.19 26.62 -3.90
CA PRO A 153 1.31 27.72 -4.28
C PRO A 153 1.96 29.11 -4.20
N THR A 154 3.00 29.29 -3.39
CA THR A 154 3.74 30.56 -3.27
C THR A 154 4.87 30.69 -4.29
N VAL A 155 5.20 29.61 -5.01
CA VAL A 155 6.22 29.58 -6.07
C VAL A 155 5.56 29.74 -7.44
N ALA A 156 4.55 28.91 -7.71
CA ALA A 156 3.75 28.97 -8.93
C ALA A 156 2.34 28.44 -8.63
N ALA A 157 1.35 29.34 -8.61
CA ALA A 157 0.03 29.07 -8.06
C ALA A 157 -0.69 27.87 -8.71
N THR A 158 -0.54 27.68 -10.02
CA THR A 158 -1.26 26.65 -10.80
C THR A 158 -0.34 25.83 -11.72
N GLN A 159 0.98 25.84 -11.48
CA GLN A 159 1.94 25.16 -12.34
C GLN A 159 3.03 24.47 -11.52
N ALA A 160 3.26 23.18 -11.75
CA ALA A 160 4.39 22.46 -11.17
C ALA A 160 5.69 22.84 -11.89
N VAL A 161 6.80 22.88 -11.14
CA VAL A 161 8.11 23.34 -11.59
C VAL A 161 9.05 22.14 -11.67
N VAL A 162 9.76 21.99 -12.80
CA VAL A 162 10.74 20.92 -12.99
C VAL A 162 11.88 21.07 -11.97
N ALA A 163 12.14 20.00 -11.24
CA ALA A 163 13.23 19.90 -10.26
C ALA A 163 14.35 18.96 -10.74
N VAL A 164 13.98 17.88 -11.43
CA VAL A 164 14.90 16.93 -12.07
C VAL A 164 14.44 16.71 -13.50
N ASP A 165 15.39 16.72 -14.45
CA ASP A 165 15.15 16.39 -15.84
C ASP A 165 16.16 15.34 -16.30
N ASN A 166 15.69 14.09 -16.40
CA ASN A 166 16.44 12.95 -16.92
C ASN A 166 15.87 12.47 -18.27
N SER A 167 15.11 13.32 -18.96
CA SER A 167 14.50 13.01 -20.27
C SER A 167 15.53 12.61 -21.32
N ALA A 168 16.70 13.27 -21.32
CA ALA A 168 17.82 12.95 -22.22
C ALA A 168 18.40 11.54 -21.98
N GLY A 169 18.25 11.00 -20.77
CA GLY A 169 18.61 9.63 -20.42
C GLY A 169 17.51 8.60 -20.74
N GLY A 170 16.36 9.05 -21.24
CA GLY A 170 15.21 8.19 -21.55
C GLY A 170 14.45 7.68 -20.32
N ALA A 171 14.59 8.34 -19.17
CA ALA A 171 13.90 7.92 -17.95
C ALA A 171 12.37 7.91 -18.16
N VAL A 172 11.70 6.91 -17.59
CA VAL A 172 10.23 6.80 -17.57
C VAL A 172 9.84 6.55 -16.12
N TYR A 173 9.41 7.60 -15.42
CA TYR A 173 9.06 7.50 -14.01
C TYR A 173 7.59 7.13 -13.86
N LYS A 174 7.31 5.98 -13.23
CA LYS A 174 5.93 5.47 -13.07
C LYS A 174 5.37 5.72 -11.67
N GLY A 175 6.20 5.73 -10.63
CA GLY A 175 5.76 5.91 -9.23
C GLY A 175 6.75 6.70 -8.38
N LEU A 176 6.26 7.31 -7.30
CA LEU A 176 7.07 8.04 -6.30
C LEU A 176 6.77 7.58 -4.87
N ALA A 177 7.82 7.54 -4.05
CA ALA A 177 7.73 7.47 -2.60
C ALA A 177 8.62 8.52 -1.95
N ILE A 178 8.25 8.96 -0.75
CA ILE A 178 9.04 9.86 0.09
C ILE A 178 9.22 9.24 1.47
N ALA A 179 10.42 9.36 2.05
CA ALA A 179 10.69 8.92 3.41
C ALA A 179 11.68 9.86 4.11
N SER A 180 11.44 10.09 5.40
CA SER A 180 12.45 10.68 6.27
C SER A 180 13.39 9.59 6.76
N THR A 181 14.69 9.77 6.51
CA THR A 181 15.74 8.82 6.90
C THR A 181 16.68 9.45 7.92
N VAL A 182 17.55 8.65 8.51
CA VAL A 182 18.65 9.16 9.37
C VAL A 182 19.59 10.11 8.62
N ALA A 183 19.70 9.97 7.30
CA ALA A 183 20.53 10.80 6.43
C ALA A 183 19.74 11.95 5.77
N GLY A 184 18.55 12.27 6.29
CA GLY A 184 17.63 13.29 5.76
C GLY A 184 16.53 12.70 4.88
N ASP A 185 15.63 13.56 4.40
CA ASP A 185 14.55 13.12 3.52
C ASP A 185 15.11 12.57 2.20
N ARG A 186 14.40 11.56 1.67
CA ARG A 186 14.70 10.90 0.40
C ARG A 186 13.43 10.80 -0.45
N LEU A 187 13.59 11.03 -1.74
CA LEU A 187 12.60 10.76 -2.77
C LEU A 187 13.06 9.56 -3.58
N TYR A 188 12.17 8.59 -3.78
CA TYR A 188 12.43 7.37 -4.54
C TYR A 188 11.52 7.37 -5.77
N ALA A 189 12.09 7.19 -6.95
CA ALA A 189 11.37 7.20 -8.21
C ALA A 189 11.56 5.87 -8.94
N ALA A 190 10.45 5.20 -9.26
CA ALA A 190 10.47 3.98 -10.05
C ALA A 190 10.75 4.32 -11.52
N ASN A 191 12.00 4.17 -11.95
CA ASN A 191 12.44 4.39 -13.32
C ASN A 191 12.26 3.09 -14.12
N PHE A 192 11.09 2.96 -14.74
CA PHE A 192 10.71 1.75 -15.43
C PHE A 192 11.69 1.46 -16.56
N HIS A 193 12.00 2.45 -17.40
CA HIS A 193 12.87 2.27 -18.57
C HIS A 193 14.27 1.73 -18.21
N ALA A 194 14.88 2.29 -17.17
CA ALA A 194 16.21 1.87 -16.72
C ALA A 194 16.18 0.58 -15.88
N GLY A 195 15.02 0.17 -15.37
CA GLY A 195 14.90 -0.95 -14.43
C GLY A 195 15.46 -0.63 -13.04
N THR A 196 15.45 0.65 -12.63
CA THR A 196 16.05 1.14 -11.39
C THR A 196 15.05 1.88 -10.52
N VAL A 197 15.35 1.95 -9.22
CA VAL A 197 14.76 2.97 -8.34
C VAL A 197 15.80 4.08 -8.22
N ASP A 198 15.51 5.24 -8.82
CA ASP A 198 16.36 6.41 -8.71
C ASP A 198 16.06 7.11 -7.38
N VAL A 199 17.10 7.44 -6.63
CA VAL A 199 16.96 8.04 -5.29
C VAL A 199 17.54 9.44 -5.28
N PHE A 200 16.82 10.39 -4.70
CA PHE A 200 17.24 11.78 -4.56
C PHE A 200 17.25 12.20 -3.10
N ASP A 201 18.22 13.03 -2.72
CA ASP A 201 18.24 13.72 -1.43
C ASP A 201 17.25 14.89 -1.39
N ALA A 202 17.13 15.54 -0.23
CA ALA A 202 16.26 16.69 -0.04
C ALA A 202 16.59 17.90 -0.93
N GLY A 203 17.73 17.93 -1.62
CA GLY A 203 18.12 18.93 -2.61
C GLY A 203 17.89 18.48 -4.06
N PHE A 204 17.23 17.34 -4.28
CA PHE A 204 17.10 16.67 -5.58
C PHE A 204 18.41 16.15 -6.18
N HIS A 205 19.48 16.01 -5.39
CA HIS A 205 20.71 15.39 -5.89
C HIS A 205 20.59 13.87 -5.86
N PRO A 206 21.09 13.16 -6.89
CA PRO A 206 21.05 11.71 -6.93
C PRO A 206 21.87 11.09 -5.79
N VAL A 207 21.34 10.02 -5.21
CA VAL A 207 21.95 9.22 -4.15
C VAL A 207 22.06 7.78 -4.64
N SER A 208 23.23 7.18 -4.51
CA SER A 208 23.41 5.76 -4.80
C SER A 208 22.71 4.92 -3.73
N ALA A 209 21.84 4.01 -4.13
CA ALA A 209 21.11 3.09 -3.25
C ALA A 209 21.01 1.69 -3.87
N GLY A 210 20.75 0.68 -3.04
CA GLY A 210 20.75 -0.73 -3.44
C GLY A 210 19.59 -1.08 -4.38
N PHE A 211 18.36 -1.00 -3.86
CA PHE A 211 17.07 -1.31 -4.54
C PHE A 211 17.12 -2.44 -5.57
N SER A 212 17.92 -3.47 -5.27
CA SER A 212 18.22 -4.55 -6.18
C SER A 212 17.81 -5.88 -5.57
N ASP A 213 17.36 -6.79 -6.42
CA ASP A 213 17.08 -8.17 -6.05
C ASP A 213 17.72 -9.09 -7.10
N ALA A 214 18.80 -9.76 -6.71
CA ALA A 214 19.56 -10.62 -7.61
C ALA A 214 18.75 -11.85 -8.09
N ALA A 215 17.65 -12.18 -7.43
CA ALA A 215 16.74 -13.26 -7.81
C ALA A 215 15.54 -12.76 -8.64
N LEU A 216 15.46 -11.46 -8.96
CA LEU A 216 14.47 -10.94 -9.89
C LEU A 216 14.84 -11.34 -11.32
N PRO A 217 13.95 -12.00 -12.08
CA PRO A 217 14.24 -12.35 -13.46
C PRO A 217 14.50 -11.11 -14.33
N PRO A 218 15.39 -11.19 -15.33
CA PRO A 218 15.59 -10.11 -16.29
C PRO A 218 14.28 -9.70 -16.99
N GLY A 219 14.18 -8.41 -17.33
CA GLY A 219 13.02 -7.84 -18.01
C GLY A 219 11.93 -7.32 -17.07
N TYR A 220 12.06 -7.50 -15.75
CA TYR A 220 11.15 -6.89 -14.78
C TYR A 220 11.75 -5.59 -14.24
N ALA A 221 10.93 -4.53 -14.18
CA ALA A 221 11.35 -3.20 -13.76
C ALA A 221 10.40 -2.58 -12.72
N PRO A 222 10.88 -1.68 -11.83
CA PRO A 222 10.05 -0.97 -10.87
C PRO A 222 8.89 -0.23 -11.54
N PHE A 223 7.65 -0.54 -11.13
CA PHE A 223 6.43 -0.02 -11.75
C PHE A 223 5.65 0.88 -10.78
N GLY A 224 5.33 0.37 -9.58
CA GLY A 224 4.77 1.12 -8.47
C GLY A 224 5.72 1.15 -7.28
N ILE A 225 5.64 2.20 -6.45
CA ILE A 225 6.49 2.35 -5.26
C ILE A 225 5.76 3.13 -4.16
N ARG A 226 5.80 2.65 -2.92
CA ARG A 226 5.18 3.30 -1.75
C ARG A 226 6.02 3.10 -0.49
N ASN A 227 6.08 4.13 0.34
CA ASN A 227 6.53 4.01 1.72
C ASN A 227 5.34 3.61 2.61
N LEU A 228 5.38 2.40 3.16
CA LEU A 228 4.31 1.86 4.00
C LEU A 228 4.91 1.34 5.31
N GLY A 229 4.55 1.97 6.43
CA GLY A 229 5.05 1.58 7.75
C GLY A 229 6.57 1.69 7.90
N GLY A 230 7.22 2.58 7.13
CA GLY A 230 8.67 2.80 7.17
C GLY A 230 9.49 1.88 6.26
N ALA A 231 8.85 0.96 5.53
CA ALA A 231 9.50 0.17 4.49
C ALA A 231 9.08 0.67 3.10
N ILE A 232 10.01 0.59 2.15
CA ILE A 232 9.78 0.95 0.75
C ILE A 232 9.33 -0.30 -0.01
N TYR A 233 8.05 -0.37 -0.33
CA TYR A 233 7.49 -1.42 -1.17
C TYR A 233 7.61 -1.00 -2.63
N VAL A 234 8.17 -1.89 -3.45
CA VAL A 234 8.33 -1.68 -4.90
C VAL A 234 7.66 -2.85 -5.61
N THR A 235 6.73 -2.54 -6.51
CA THR A 235 6.17 -3.53 -7.43
C THR A 235 6.98 -3.54 -8.71
N TYR A 236 7.05 -4.70 -9.36
CA TYR A 236 7.78 -4.88 -10.62
C TYR A 236 6.86 -5.48 -11.67
N ALA A 237 6.83 -4.88 -12.85
CA ALA A 237 6.11 -5.37 -14.01
C ALA A 237 7.09 -5.81 -15.11
N LEU A 238 6.68 -6.74 -15.96
CA LEU A 238 7.45 -7.17 -17.11
C LEU A 238 7.47 -6.04 -18.15
N GLN A 239 8.63 -5.68 -18.67
CA GLN A 239 8.77 -4.64 -19.69
C GLN A 239 8.45 -5.17 -21.09
N ASP A 240 7.89 -4.29 -21.91
CA ASP A 240 7.83 -4.46 -23.35
C ASP A 240 9.21 -4.32 -24.01
N ALA A 241 9.26 -4.46 -25.34
CA ALA A 241 10.52 -4.40 -26.09
C ALA A 241 11.17 -3.01 -26.02
N ASP A 242 10.36 -1.94 -25.99
CA ASP A 242 10.83 -0.55 -25.92
C ASP A 242 11.15 -0.11 -24.49
N ARG A 243 10.81 -0.95 -23.50
CA ARG A 243 11.00 -0.70 -22.06
C ARG A 243 10.28 0.57 -21.61
N ARG A 244 9.11 0.85 -22.16
CA ARG A 244 8.29 2.01 -21.79
C ARG A 244 7.01 1.60 -21.08
N ASP A 245 6.46 0.46 -21.49
CA ASP A 245 5.18 -0.04 -20.99
C ASP A 245 5.30 -1.48 -20.51
N ASP A 246 4.35 -1.89 -19.70
CA ASP A 246 4.32 -3.26 -19.21
C ASP A 246 3.75 -4.23 -20.23
N VAL A 247 4.14 -5.48 -20.11
CA VAL A 247 3.46 -6.61 -20.76
C VAL A 247 2.54 -7.23 -19.72
N ALA A 248 1.30 -6.77 -19.68
CA ALA A 248 0.27 -7.34 -18.81
C ALA A 248 0.09 -8.86 -19.05
N GLY A 249 -0.20 -9.58 -17.97
CA GLY A 249 -0.46 -11.01 -17.97
C GLY A 249 -0.42 -11.62 -16.57
N VAL A 250 -1.22 -12.67 -16.36
CA VAL A 250 -1.20 -13.42 -15.09
C VAL A 250 0.20 -13.98 -14.84
N GLY A 251 0.77 -13.64 -13.68
CA GLY A 251 2.12 -14.02 -13.29
C GLY A 251 3.22 -13.06 -13.76
N HIS A 252 2.87 -11.98 -14.45
CA HIS A 252 3.78 -10.90 -14.85
C HIS A 252 3.87 -9.85 -13.74
N GLY A 253 4.33 -10.27 -12.57
CA GLY A 253 4.53 -9.32 -11.48
C GLY A 253 5.32 -9.85 -10.31
N PHE A 254 5.99 -8.94 -9.62
CA PHE A 254 6.65 -9.19 -8.34
C PHE A 254 6.42 -8.00 -7.40
N VAL A 255 6.59 -8.23 -6.10
CA VAL A 255 6.62 -7.16 -5.10
C VAL A 255 7.79 -7.42 -4.17
N ASN A 256 8.61 -6.40 -3.92
CA ASN A 256 9.69 -6.42 -2.93
C ASN A 256 9.45 -5.37 -1.86
N ALA A 257 9.97 -5.63 -0.66
CA ALA A 257 10.08 -4.65 0.41
C ALA A 257 11.56 -4.38 0.71
N PHE A 258 11.92 -3.11 0.79
CA PHE A 258 13.24 -2.61 1.12
C PHE A 258 13.18 -1.74 2.38
N ASP A 259 14.32 -1.56 3.04
CA ASP A 259 14.49 -0.44 3.96
C ASP A 259 14.66 0.88 3.18
N THR A 260 14.82 2.00 3.89
CA THR A 260 14.99 3.31 3.28
C THR A 260 16.35 3.51 2.61
N ASP A 261 17.35 2.68 2.92
CA ASP A 261 18.66 2.74 2.29
C ASP A 261 18.73 1.86 1.02
N GLY A 262 17.65 1.12 0.73
CA GLY A 262 17.51 0.26 -0.43
C GLY A 262 18.02 -1.16 -0.22
N HIS A 263 18.23 -1.61 1.02
CA HIS A 263 18.53 -3.02 1.28
C HIS A 263 17.24 -3.84 1.19
N LEU A 264 17.31 -4.95 0.45
CA LEU A 264 16.17 -5.86 0.30
C LEU A 264 15.85 -6.52 1.64
N LEU A 265 14.67 -6.24 2.18
CA LEU A 265 14.15 -6.89 3.37
C LEU A 265 13.55 -8.25 3.02
N ARG A 266 12.81 -8.31 1.90
CA ARG A 266 12.22 -9.55 1.37
C ARG A 266 11.60 -9.37 -0.03
N ARG A 267 11.49 -10.49 -0.74
CA ARG A 267 10.45 -10.71 -1.74
C ARG A 267 9.10 -10.86 -1.03
N VAL A 268 8.16 -9.96 -1.33
CA VAL A 268 6.81 -9.96 -0.75
C VAL A 268 5.92 -10.98 -1.44
N ALA A 269 5.95 -11.01 -2.77
CA ALA A 269 5.18 -11.93 -3.59
C ALA A 269 5.81 -12.07 -4.99
N SER A 270 5.69 -13.27 -5.56
CA SER A 270 6.17 -13.57 -6.92
C SER A 270 5.07 -14.17 -7.80
N ARG A 271 4.89 -13.59 -8.99
CA ARG A 271 4.05 -14.13 -10.06
C ARG A 271 2.62 -14.45 -9.55
N GLY A 272 2.11 -15.64 -9.87
CA GLY A 272 0.80 -16.09 -9.43
C GLY A 272 -0.29 -15.17 -9.95
N ARG A 273 -1.04 -14.53 -9.04
CA ARG A 273 -2.11 -13.59 -9.38
C ARG A 273 -1.62 -12.17 -9.64
N LEU A 274 -0.32 -11.89 -9.56
CA LEU A 274 0.23 -10.58 -9.91
C LEU A 274 0.22 -10.41 -11.42
N ASN A 275 -0.28 -9.26 -11.87
CA ASN A 275 -0.43 -8.91 -13.27
C ASN A 275 -0.19 -7.40 -13.41
N SER A 276 1.05 -7.03 -13.75
CA SER A 276 1.52 -5.63 -13.74
C SER A 276 1.10 -4.89 -12.46
N PRO A 277 1.52 -5.36 -11.27
CA PRO A 277 1.11 -4.76 -10.00
C PRO A 277 1.61 -3.33 -9.89
N TRP A 278 0.75 -2.39 -9.47
CA TRP A 278 1.12 -0.97 -9.27
C TRP A 278 0.63 -0.45 -7.92
N GLY A 279 -0.68 -0.55 -7.66
CA GLY A 279 -1.32 -0.01 -6.47
C GLY A 279 -0.90 -0.76 -5.20
N LEU A 280 -0.54 -0.03 -4.15
CA LEU A 280 -0.14 -0.59 -2.85
C LEU A 280 -0.80 0.18 -1.71
N ALA A 281 -1.51 -0.53 -0.83
CA ALA A 281 -2.12 0.04 0.38
C ALA A 281 -2.08 -0.92 1.55
N LEU A 282 -1.94 -0.41 2.78
CA LEU A 282 -2.17 -1.19 4.00
C LEU A 282 -3.61 -1.02 4.45
N ALA A 283 -4.34 -2.12 4.54
CA ALA A 283 -5.71 -2.12 5.01
C ALA A 283 -5.78 -1.76 6.51
N PRO A 284 -6.71 -0.86 6.92
CA PRO A 284 -6.92 -0.56 8.32
C PRO A 284 -7.55 -1.75 9.06
N ALA A 285 -7.74 -1.61 10.37
CA ALA A 285 -8.29 -2.68 11.21
C ALA A 285 -9.78 -3.00 10.90
N ASP A 286 -10.49 -2.10 10.22
CA ASP A 286 -11.92 -2.15 9.95
C ASP A 286 -12.24 -2.26 8.45
N PHE A 287 -11.51 -3.10 7.73
CA PHE A 287 -11.67 -3.34 6.28
C PHE A 287 -12.11 -4.77 5.93
N GLY A 288 -12.99 -5.35 6.75
CA GLY A 288 -13.59 -6.66 6.50
C GLY A 288 -12.59 -7.82 6.61
N GLN A 289 -12.68 -8.81 5.72
CA GLN A 289 -11.80 -9.98 5.73
C GLN A 289 -10.32 -9.63 5.61
N PHE A 290 -10.00 -8.54 4.93
CA PHE A 290 -8.62 -8.16 4.62
C PHE A 290 -8.06 -7.08 5.55
N SER A 291 -8.69 -6.84 6.70
CA SER A 291 -8.15 -5.93 7.72
C SER A 291 -6.69 -6.25 8.07
N GLY A 292 -5.84 -5.22 8.07
CA GLY A 292 -4.41 -5.35 8.37
C GLY A 292 -3.56 -6.04 7.29
N ASN A 293 -4.13 -6.38 6.13
CA ASN A 293 -3.36 -6.94 5.02
C ASN A 293 -2.71 -5.87 4.15
N LEU A 294 -1.63 -6.24 3.47
CA LEU A 294 -1.13 -5.50 2.32
C LEU A 294 -2.03 -5.80 1.12
N LEU A 295 -2.55 -4.77 0.50
CA LEU A 295 -3.33 -4.83 -0.74
C LEU A 295 -2.43 -4.47 -1.91
N VAL A 296 -2.46 -5.30 -2.95
CA VAL A 296 -1.74 -5.09 -4.21
C VAL A 296 -2.74 -5.08 -5.37
N GLY A 297 -2.89 -3.91 -5.98
CA GLY A 297 -3.72 -3.70 -7.17
C GLY A 297 -2.94 -3.99 -8.44
N ASN A 298 -3.53 -4.80 -9.31
CA ASN A 298 -3.02 -5.12 -10.63
C ASN A 298 -3.54 -4.10 -11.64
N PHE A 299 -2.64 -3.47 -12.39
CA PHE A 299 -3.03 -2.68 -13.55
C PHE A 299 -3.63 -3.57 -14.65
N GLY A 300 -2.98 -4.70 -14.96
CA GLY A 300 -3.30 -5.49 -16.16
C GLY A 300 -4.59 -6.31 -16.11
N ASP A 301 -5.23 -6.50 -14.94
CA ASP A 301 -6.55 -7.15 -14.85
C ASP A 301 -7.50 -6.47 -13.85
N GLY A 302 -7.07 -5.41 -13.18
CA GLY A 302 -7.91 -4.67 -12.25
C GLY A 302 -8.20 -5.38 -10.93
N HIS A 303 -7.62 -6.56 -10.68
CA HIS A 303 -7.82 -7.29 -9.44
C HIS A 303 -6.99 -6.73 -8.29
N ILE A 304 -7.53 -6.84 -7.06
CA ILE A 304 -6.83 -6.45 -5.83
C ILE A 304 -6.56 -7.70 -5.00
N ASN A 305 -5.28 -8.02 -4.83
CA ASN A 305 -4.79 -9.19 -4.09
C ASN A 305 -4.39 -8.79 -2.65
N ALA A 306 -4.72 -9.63 -1.67
CA ALA A 306 -4.41 -9.38 -0.26
C ALA A 306 -3.33 -10.35 0.26
N PHE A 307 -2.38 -9.81 1.02
CA PHE A 307 -1.27 -10.55 1.63
C PHE A 307 -1.16 -10.28 3.13
N ASP A 308 -0.92 -11.33 3.91
CA ASP A 308 -0.76 -11.25 5.35
C ASP A 308 0.64 -10.76 5.72
N LEU A 309 0.74 -9.60 6.39
CA LEU A 309 2.02 -9.03 6.79
C LEU A 309 2.74 -9.82 7.89
N ALA A 310 2.01 -10.63 8.65
CA ALA A 310 2.53 -11.35 9.80
C ALA A 310 2.73 -12.86 9.54
N ARG A 311 2.26 -13.37 8.40
CA ARG A 311 2.37 -14.79 8.04
C ARG A 311 3.11 -14.95 6.73
N PHE A 312 3.96 -15.95 6.69
CA PHE A 312 4.81 -16.25 5.55
C PHE A 312 4.46 -17.61 4.97
N ALA A 313 4.52 -17.71 3.65
CA ALA A 313 4.50 -18.99 2.96
C ALA A 313 5.85 -19.72 3.15
N GLY A 314 5.91 -21.01 2.80
CA GLY A 314 7.10 -21.84 3.00
C GLY A 314 8.35 -21.37 2.23
N ASN A 315 8.20 -20.49 1.24
CA ASN A 315 9.28 -19.86 0.49
C ASN A 315 9.75 -18.51 1.09
N GLY A 316 9.19 -18.08 2.23
CA GLY A 316 9.53 -16.82 2.89
C GLY A 316 8.80 -15.57 2.37
N GLU A 317 7.96 -15.71 1.34
CA GLU A 317 7.08 -14.64 0.86
C GLU A 317 5.86 -14.46 1.79
N LEU A 318 5.12 -13.36 1.65
CA LEU A 318 3.90 -13.16 2.45
C LEU A 318 2.83 -14.18 2.06
N GLN A 319 2.08 -14.65 3.04
CA GLN A 319 0.99 -15.59 2.82
C GLN A 319 -0.16 -14.90 2.05
N PRO A 320 -0.53 -15.36 0.84
CA PRO A 320 -1.69 -14.83 0.14
C PRO A 320 -2.98 -15.14 0.91
N ARG A 321 -3.89 -14.17 0.93
CA ARG A 321 -5.19 -14.21 1.64
C ARG A 321 -6.39 -14.24 0.70
N GLY A 322 -6.19 -13.98 -0.59
CA GLY A 322 -7.24 -13.99 -1.60
C GLY A 322 -7.30 -12.68 -2.38
N GLN A 323 -8.43 -12.43 -3.03
CA GLN A 323 -8.73 -11.19 -3.74
C GLN A 323 -9.96 -10.53 -3.12
N LEU A 324 -10.10 -9.22 -3.32
CA LEU A 324 -11.35 -8.52 -3.00
C LEU A 324 -12.45 -8.96 -3.96
N HIS A 325 -13.64 -9.22 -3.44
CA HIS A 325 -14.81 -9.58 -4.23
C HIS A 325 -15.79 -8.40 -4.31
N ALA A 326 -16.42 -8.22 -5.46
CA ALA A 326 -17.50 -7.27 -5.65
C ALA A 326 -18.75 -7.73 -4.88
N ALA A 327 -19.62 -6.79 -4.52
CA ALA A 327 -20.82 -7.05 -3.71
C ALA A 327 -21.81 -8.06 -4.34
N ASP A 328 -21.69 -8.32 -5.64
CA ASP A 328 -22.44 -9.31 -6.41
C ASP A 328 -21.74 -10.67 -6.53
N GLY A 329 -20.49 -10.81 -6.05
CA GLY A 329 -19.81 -12.09 -5.86
C GLY A 329 -18.46 -12.27 -6.57
N PRO A 330 -18.29 -11.90 -7.86
CA PRO A 330 -17.02 -12.07 -8.59
C PRO A 330 -15.84 -11.29 -7.96
N PRO A 331 -14.59 -11.64 -8.25
CA PRO A 331 -13.45 -10.78 -7.93
C PRO A 331 -13.62 -9.39 -8.55
N ILE A 332 -13.27 -8.34 -7.81
CA ILE A 332 -13.27 -6.97 -8.35
C ILE A 332 -12.35 -6.90 -9.54
N ALA A 333 -12.80 -6.31 -10.64
CA ALA A 333 -12.00 -5.98 -11.81
C ALA A 333 -12.27 -4.53 -12.20
N ILE A 334 -11.28 -3.66 -11.96
CA ILE A 334 -11.31 -2.25 -12.35
C ILE A 334 -10.35 -2.08 -13.53
N ASP A 335 -10.89 -1.84 -14.72
CA ASP A 335 -10.09 -1.66 -15.93
C ASP A 335 -9.09 -0.50 -15.77
N GLY A 336 -7.81 -0.75 -16.08
CA GLY A 336 -6.71 0.19 -15.92
C GLY A 336 -6.42 0.64 -14.48
N LEU A 337 -6.60 -0.24 -13.47
CA LEU A 337 -6.41 0.11 -12.06
C LEU A 337 -4.99 0.61 -11.74
N TRP A 338 -4.89 1.84 -11.24
CA TRP A 338 -3.63 2.44 -10.80
C TRP A 338 -3.51 2.47 -9.27
N ALA A 339 -3.78 3.63 -8.66
CA ALA A 339 -3.46 3.87 -7.26
C ALA A 339 -4.49 3.28 -6.31
N LEU A 340 -4.02 2.96 -5.10
CA LEU A 340 -4.82 2.53 -3.97
C LEU A 340 -4.44 3.35 -2.75
N ALA A 341 -5.41 3.94 -2.06
CA ALA A 341 -5.17 4.66 -0.81
C ALA A 341 -6.43 4.68 0.08
N PHE A 342 -6.23 4.60 1.39
CA PHE A 342 -7.32 4.77 2.36
C PHE A 342 -7.56 6.25 2.66
N GLY A 343 -8.82 6.62 2.91
CA GLY A 343 -9.17 7.99 3.30
C GLY A 343 -8.47 8.46 4.58
N ASN A 344 -8.41 9.77 4.78
CA ASN A 344 -7.73 10.39 5.92
C ASN A 344 -8.66 10.77 7.09
N GLY A 345 -9.95 10.40 7.02
CA GLY A 345 -10.96 10.81 7.99
C GLY A 345 -11.35 12.28 7.91
N ALA A 346 -10.86 13.01 6.91
CA ALA A 346 -11.13 14.42 6.65
C ALA A 346 -11.57 14.59 5.18
N SER A 347 -10.96 15.53 4.44
CA SER A 347 -11.38 15.86 3.07
C SER A 347 -11.11 14.74 2.06
N ALA A 348 -10.24 13.78 2.37
CA ALA A 348 -10.01 12.59 1.55
C ALA A 348 -10.95 11.42 1.90
N GLY A 349 -11.94 11.65 2.76
CA GLY A 349 -12.99 10.68 3.05
C GLY A 349 -12.68 9.69 4.18
N PRO A 350 -13.58 8.72 4.42
CA PRO A 350 -13.50 7.79 5.55
C PRO A 350 -12.24 6.92 5.54
N THR A 351 -11.70 6.64 6.73
CA THR A 351 -10.46 5.85 6.90
C THR A 351 -10.59 4.39 6.49
N ASN A 352 -11.82 3.88 6.39
CA ASN A 352 -12.13 2.51 6.00
C ASN A 352 -12.67 2.37 4.57
N ALA A 353 -12.63 3.45 3.79
CA ALA A 353 -12.88 3.42 2.36
C ALA A 353 -11.56 3.33 1.61
N LEU A 354 -11.43 2.33 0.72
CA LEU A 354 -10.28 2.19 -0.16
C LEU A 354 -10.57 2.95 -1.45
N PHE A 355 -9.92 4.09 -1.65
CA PHE A 355 -10.01 4.87 -2.87
C PHE A 355 -9.05 4.34 -3.93
N PHE A 356 -9.48 4.46 -5.19
CA PHE A 356 -8.69 4.05 -6.33
C PHE A 356 -8.78 5.06 -7.47
N THR A 357 -7.76 5.05 -8.31
CA THR A 357 -7.73 5.72 -9.61
C THR A 357 -7.53 4.69 -10.70
N ALA A 358 -8.00 4.98 -11.90
CA ALA A 358 -7.86 4.08 -13.04
C ALA A 358 -7.83 4.83 -14.38
N GLY A 359 -7.13 4.23 -15.34
CA GLY A 359 -7.09 4.61 -16.76
C GLY A 359 -7.79 3.57 -17.64
N PRO A 360 -9.12 3.48 -17.65
CA PRO A 360 -9.84 2.48 -18.43
C PRO A 360 -9.73 2.72 -19.95
N PHE A 361 -10.03 1.69 -20.73
CA PHE A 361 -10.01 1.69 -22.20
C PHE A 361 -8.63 2.04 -22.77
N ASP A 362 -7.62 1.24 -22.42
CA ASP A 362 -6.22 1.47 -22.84
C ASP A 362 -5.76 2.89 -22.48
N GLU A 363 -6.03 3.28 -21.22
CA GLU A 363 -5.65 4.58 -20.64
C GLU A 363 -6.24 5.81 -21.35
N ALA A 364 -7.20 5.63 -22.27
CA ALA A 364 -7.80 6.74 -23.00
C ALA A 364 -8.75 7.59 -22.15
N HIS A 365 -9.19 7.07 -21.00
CA HIS A 365 -10.18 7.67 -20.11
C HIS A 365 -9.74 7.64 -18.65
N GLY A 366 -10.51 8.25 -17.75
CA GLY A 366 -10.18 8.24 -16.33
C GLY A 366 -11.36 7.95 -15.41
N LEU A 367 -11.03 7.34 -14.28
CA LEU A 367 -11.98 7.00 -13.23
C LEU A 367 -11.33 7.21 -11.85
N PHE A 368 -12.06 7.87 -10.96
CA PHE A 368 -11.77 7.95 -9.53
C PHE A 368 -12.96 7.37 -8.76
N GLY A 369 -12.68 6.42 -7.88
CA GLY A 369 -13.72 5.71 -7.16
C GLY A 369 -13.27 5.23 -5.78
N LYS A 370 -14.17 4.50 -5.11
CA LYS A 370 -13.89 3.87 -3.82
C LYS A 370 -14.54 2.50 -3.69
N LEU A 371 -13.96 1.70 -2.81
CA LEU A 371 -14.45 0.40 -2.38
C LEU A 371 -14.74 0.46 -0.88
N VAL A 372 -15.94 0.05 -0.49
CA VAL A 372 -16.38 -0.04 0.92
C VAL A 372 -16.86 -1.44 1.24
N VAL A 373 -16.60 -1.94 2.44
CA VAL A 373 -17.04 -3.28 2.87
C VAL A 373 -18.55 -3.41 2.70
N ALA A 374 -18.99 -4.48 2.06
CA ALA A 374 -20.38 -4.79 1.78
C ALA A 374 -20.79 -6.10 2.47
N SER A 375 -22.09 -6.29 2.68
CA SER A 375 -22.62 -7.58 3.11
C SER A 375 -22.51 -8.62 1.99
N PRO A 376 -22.47 -9.93 2.32
CA PRO A 376 -22.45 -10.98 1.31
C PRO A 376 -23.65 -10.93 0.34
N PRO A 377 -23.48 -11.36 -0.93
CA PRO A 377 -24.58 -11.48 -1.88
C PRO A 377 -25.70 -12.35 -1.30
N GLY A 378 -26.95 -11.87 -1.37
CA GLY A 378 -28.12 -12.58 -0.84
C GLY A 378 -28.34 -12.48 0.68
N GLY A 379 -27.58 -11.64 1.39
CA GLY A 379 -27.69 -11.41 2.83
C GLY A 379 -28.80 -10.45 3.29
N ALA A 380 -29.66 -9.97 2.39
CA ALA A 380 -30.87 -9.26 2.79
C ALA A 380 -31.82 -10.25 3.48
N ARG A 381 -31.79 -10.28 4.82
CA ARG A 381 -32.81 -10.97 5.61
C ARG A 381 -34.15 -10.23 5.39
N PRO A 382 -35.27 -10.93 5.17
CA PRO A 382 -36.58 -10.31 4.99
C PRO A 382 -37.00 -9.42 6.17
#